data_AF-A0A2A2WKJ6-F1
#
_entry.id   AF-A0A2A2WKJ6-F1
#
_cell.length_a   1.000
_cell.length_b   1.000
_cell.length_c   1.000
_cell.angle_alpha   90.00
_cell.angle_beta   90.00
_cell.angle_gamma   90.00
#
_symmetry.space_group_name_H-M   'P 1'
#
loop_
_entity.id
_entity.type
_entity.pdbx_description
1 polymer ?
#
loop_
_entity_poly.entity_id
_entity_poly.type
_entity_poly.pdbx_seq_one_letter_code
_entity_poly.pdbx_strand_id
1 'polypeptide(L)'
;MTEDDLVLRCATIADLGATAQLHVEQLPAGFFPGLGPRFMRRWHRTYLDSPHGVALVAVCRCDARGHVCGFLFGSIDEAAHMRAVLADRRCLLVLAAVAAVSLLRHPSLAVRFVRTRARPWTRRLLGVKPRVL
;
A
#
# COMPACT_ATOMS: atom_id res chain seq x y z
N MET A 1 -3.91 -6.36 28.26
CA MET A 1 -2.93 -6.15 27.19
C MET A 1 -1.89 -5.21 27.75
N THR A 2 -0.84 -5.75 28.34
CA THR A 2 0.30 -4.98 28.86
C THR A 2 1.23 -4.68 27.68
N GLU A 3 1.87 -3.49 27.66
CA GLU A 3 2.79 -3.08 26.58
C GLU A 3 3.92 -4.10 26.34
N ASP A 4 4.26 -4.91 27.34
CA ASP A 4 5.34 -5.91 27.33
C ASP A 4 5.13 -7.11 26.39
N ASP A 5 3.93 -7.31 25.82
CA ASP A 5 3.65 -8.45 24.92
C ASP A 5 3.80 -8.11 23.43
N LEU A 6 4.13 -6.86 23.08
CA LEU A 6 4.27 -6.41 21.69
C LEU A 6 5.73 -6.49 21.23
N VAL A 7 5.95 -7.18 20.11
CA VAL A 7 7.25 -7.25 19.46
C VAL A 7 7.19 -6.55 18.11
N LEU A 8 8.10 -5.58 17.93
CA LEU A 8 8.36 -4.97 16.64
C LEU A 8 9.40 -5.77 15.87
N ARG A 9 9.12 -6.05 14.60
CA ARG A 9 10.06 -6.68 13.68
C ARG A 9 9.85 -6.21 12.25
N CYS A 10 10.83 -6.47 11.39
CA CYS A 10 10.66 -6.29 9.96
C CYS A 10 9.48 -7.14 9.45
N ALA A 11 8.68 -6.54 8.58
CA ALA A 11 7.59 -7.22 7.92
C ALA A 11 8.13 -8.23 6.90
N THR A 12 7.43 -9.35 6.76
CA THR A 12 7.74 -10.41 5.81
C THR A 12 6.57 -10.59 4.84
N ILE A 13 6.78 -11.42 3.80
CA ILE A 13 5.72 -11.75 2.83
C ILE A 13 4.49 -12.37 3.51
N ALA A 14 4.68 -13.11 4.60
CA ALA A 14 3.59 -13.74 5.36
C ALA A 14 2.67 -12.70 6.03
N ASP A 15 3.22 -11.55 6.42
CA ASP A 15 2.48 -10.49 7.13
C ASP A 15 1.64 -9.63 6.17
N LEU A 16 1.90 -9.68 4.87
CA LEU A 16 1.23 -8.82 3.89
C LEU A 16 -0.29 -9.04 3.85
N GLY A 17 -0.76 -10.26 4.17
CA GLY A 17 -2.19 -10.54 4.26
C GLY A 17 -2.85 -9.80 5.42
N ALA A 18 -2.30 -9.98 6.62
CA ALA A 18 -2.80 -9.37 7.84
C ALA A 18 -2.69 -7.84 7.81
N THR A 19 -1.53 -7.31 7.39
CA THR A 19 -1.33 -5.86 7.29
C THR A 19 -2.24 -5.20 6.26
N ALA A 20 -2.48 -5.85 5.11
CA ALA A 20 -3.39 -5.32 4.10
C ALA A 20 -4.84 -5.26 4.58
N GLN A 21 -5.27 -6.30 5.30
CA GLN A 21 -6.60 -6.32 5.91
C GLN A 21 -6.72 -5.25 6.99
N LEU A 22 -5.74 -5.16 7.89
CA LEU A 22 -5.70 -4.15 8.95
C LEU A 22 -5.70 -2.73 8.37
N HIS A 23 -5.01 -2.48 7.26
CA HIS A 23 -5.02 -1.18 6.58
C HIS A 23 -6.41 -0.82 6.08
N VAL A 24 -7.11 -1.75 5.42
CA VAL A 24 -8.46 -1.49 4.90
C VAL A 24 -9.46 -1.24 6.02
N GLU A 25 -9.35 -1.98 7.12
CA GLU A 25 -10.28 -1.90 8.25
C GLU A 25 -10.04 -0.66 9.14
N GLN A 26 -8.78 -0.39 9.50
CA GLN A 26 -8.42 0.65 10.47
C GLN A 26 -8.08 1.99 9.82
N LEU A 27 -7.61 1.98 8.56
CA LEU A 27 -7.23 3.16 7.80
C LEU A 27 -7.99 3.22 6.46
N PRO A 28 -9.34 3.20 6.46
CA PRO A 28 -10.13 3.23 5.22
C PRO A 28 -10.02 4.57 4.48
N ALA A 29 -9.42 5.58 5.11
CA ALA A 29 -9.22 6.91 4.55
C ALA A 29 -8.15 6.87 3.44
N GLY A 30 -8.58 6.76 2.19
CA GLY A 30 -7.68 6.82 1.05
C GLY A 30 -8.30 6.26 -0.22
N PHE A 31 -7.59 6.40 -1.34
CA PHE A 31 -7.99 5.72 -2.57
C PHE A 31 -7.59 4.24 -2.51
N PHE A 32 -6.35 3.97 -2.09
CA PHE A 32 -5.80 2.63 -2.12
C PHE A 32 -6.48 1.64 -1.15
N PRO A 33 -6.84 2.00 0.09
CA PRO A 33 -7.61 1.11 0.97
C PRO A 33 -8.98 0.75 0.37
N GLY A 34 -9.59 1.69 -0.37
CA GLY A 34 -10.85 1.46 -1.10
C GLY A 34 -10.73 0.42 -2.22
N LEU A 35 -9.53 0.17 -2.77
CA LEU A 35 -9.31 -0.90 -3.74
C LEU A 35 -9.29 -2.30 -3.10
N GLY A 36 -9.34 -2.36 -1.76
CA GLY A 36 -9.50 -3.58 -0.99
C GLY A 36 -8.18 -4.29 -0.66
N PRO A 37 -8.27 -5.37 0.14
CA PRO A 37 -7.11 -6.01 0.77
C PRO A 37 -6.18 -6.68 -0.26
N ARG A 38 -6.71 -7.11 -1.41
CA ARG A 38 -5.87 -7.71 -2.47
C ARG A 38 -4.94 -6.69 -3.14
N PHE A 39 -5.43 -5.47 -3.36
CA PHE A 39 -4.60 -4.36 -3.87
C PHE A 39 -3.58 -3.97 -2.81
N MET A 40 -4.04 -3.73 -1.58
CA MET A 40 -3.19 -3.38 -0.44
C MET A 40 -2.04 -4.35 -0.24
N ARG A 41 -2.29 -5.66 -0.35
CA ARG A 41 -1.25 -6.68 -0.22
C ARG A 41 -0.14 -6.54 -1.27
N ARG A 42 -0.49 -6.18 -2.50
CA ARG A 42 0.49 -5.94 -3.59
C ARG A 42 1.20 -4.60 -3.42
N TRP A 43 0.48 -3.60 -2.94
CA TRP A 43 1.06 -2.30 -2.59
C TRP A 43 2.08 -2.44 -1.45
N HIS A 44 1.74 -3.09 -0.34
CA HIS A 44 2.67 -3.33 0.77
C HIS A 44 3.92 -4.11 0.34
N ARG A 45 3.79 -5.02 -0.63
CA ARG A 45 4.94 -5.76 -1.17
C ARG A 45 5.98 -4.85 -1.81
N THR A 46 5.59 -3.74 -2.46
CA THR A 46 6.56 -2.84 -3.10
C THR A 46 7.57 -2.27 -2.11
N TYR A 47 7.17 -2.11 -0.85
CA TYR A 47 8.05 -1.65 0.24
C TYR A 47 9.03 -2.72 0.71
N LEU A 48 8.69 -4.01 0.60
CA LEU A 48 9.63 -5.10 0.88
C LEU A 48 10.68 -5.26 -0.22
N ASP A 49 10.27 -5.01 -1.47
CA ASP A 49 11.14 -5.18 -2.63
C ASP A 49 12.04 -3.95 -2.89
N SER A 50 11.82 -2.84 -2.16
CA SER A 50 12.54 -1.58 -2.36
C SER A 50 13.69 -1.44 -1.35
N PRO A 51 14.93 -1.13 -1.80
CA PRO A 51 16.05 -0.87 -0.89
C PRO A 51 15.86 0.40 -0.05
N HIS A 52 14.88 1.24 -0.40
CA HIS A 52 14.50 2.45 0.35
C HIS A 52 13.23 2.24 1.17
N GLY A 53 12.60 1.06 1.09
CA GLY A 53 11.38 0.74 1.80
C GLY A 53 11.66 0.39 3.26
N VAL A 54 10.83 0.94 4.14
CA VAL A 54 10.75 0.58 5.55
C VAL A 54 9.42 -0.13 5.76
N ALA A 55 9.48 -1.33 6.30
CA ALA A 55 8.31 -2.17 6.54
C ALA A 55 8.45 -2.85 7.91
N LEU A 56 7.65 -2.41 8.87
CA LEU A 56 7.63 -2.93 10.24
C LEU A 56 6.24 -3.45 10.59
N VAL A 57 6.19 -4.48 11.43
CA VAL A 57 4.96 -4.99 12.03
C VAL A 57 5.13 -5.10 13.54
N ALA A 58 4.05 -4.82 14.25
CA ALA A 58 3.90 -5.09 15.67
C ALA A 58 3.08 -6.38 15.84
N VAL A 59 3.61 -7.33 16.59
CA VAL A 59 3.01 -8.66 16.77
C VAL A 59 2.79 -8.92 18.26
N CYS A 60 1.59 -9.38 18.66
CA CYS A 60 1.40 -9.85 20.05
C CYS A 60 2.00 -11.24 20.22
N ARG A 61 2.91 -11.40 21.20
CA ARG A 61 3.42 -12.72 21.63
C ARG A 61 2.37 -13.58 22.31
N CYS A 62 1.32 -12.95 22.83
CA CYS A 62 0.23 -13.59 23.54
C CYS A 62 -0.63 -14.52 22.65
N ASP A 63 -0.64 -14.30 21.34
CA ASP A 63 -1.33 -15.16 20.38
C ASP A 63 -0.31 -16.13 19.77
N ALA A 64 -0.54 -17.44 19.93
CA ALA A 64 0.30 -18.50 19.38
C ALA A 64 0.48 -18.42 17.85
N ARG A 65 -0.36 -17.65 17.15
CA ARG A 65 -0.26 -17.40 15.70
C ARG A 65 0.52 -16.14 15.33
N GLY A 66 1.00 -15.37 16.31
CA GLY A 66 1.68 -14.10 16.06
C GLY A 66 0.78 -13.10 15.36
N HIS A 67 -0.33 -12.73 16.00
CA HIS A 67 -1.29 -11.76 15.46
C HIS A 67 -0.64 -10.40 15.23
N VAL A 68 -0.77 -9.88 14.01
CA VAL A 68 -0.28 -8.54 13.64
C VAL A 68 -1.24 -7.49 14.18
N CYS A 69 -0.83 -6.79 15.23
CA CYS A 69 -1.60 -5.74 15.89
C CYS A 69 -1.40 -4.36 15.26
N GLY A 70 -0.33 -4.18 14.49
CA GLY A 70 0.00 -2.90 13.85
C GLY A 70 1.05 -3.04 12.77
N PHE A 71 1.15 -2.03 11.92
CA PHE A 71 2.15 -1.99 10.85
C PHE A 71 2.60 -0.57 10.57
N LEU A 72 3.79 -0.44 10.01
CA LEU A 72 4.34 0.79 9.44
C LEU A 72 4.98 0.47 8.10
N PHE A 73 4.46 1.07 7.03
CA PHE A 73 5.09 1.05 5.71
C PHE A 73 5.44 2.48 5.30
N GLY A 74 6.65 2.68 4.83
CA GLY A 74 7.12 3.97 4.37
C GLY A 74 8.36 3.82 3.49
N SER A 75 8.83 4.93 2.93
CA SER A 75 10.12 4.97 2.23
C SER A 75 10.98 6.06 2.81
N ILE A 76 12.29 5.82 2.86
CA ILE A 76 13.30 6.83 3.22
C ILE A 76 13.42 7.87 2.09
N ASP A 77 13.18 7.46 0.84
CA ASP A 77 13.04 8.35 -0.31
C ASP A 77 11.78 7.96 -1.10
N GLU A 78 10.68 8.70 -0.89
CA GLU A 78 9.41 8.45 -1.57
C GLU A 78 9.54 8.58 -3.10
N ALA A 79 10.35 9.52 -3.58
CA ALA A 79 10.52 9.76 -5.01
C ALA A 79 11.31 8.63 -5.67
N ALA A 80 12.38 8.13 -5.04
CA ALA A 80 13.09 6.95 -5.51
C ALA A 80 12.23 5.69 -5.48
N HIS A 81 11.46 5.47 -4.41
CA HIS A 81 10.53 4.35 -4.31
C HIS A 81 9.49 4.37 -5.44
N MET A 82 8.81 5.51 -5.62
CA MET A 82 7.81 5.65 -6.69
C MET A 82 8.43 5.50 -8.07
N ARG A 83 9.64 6.02 -8.32
CA ARG A 83 10.36 5.80 -9.59
C ARG A 83 10.68 4.33 -9.82
N ALA A 84 11.13 3.60 -8.80
CA ALA A 84 11.43 2.17 -8.90
C ALA A 84 10.16 1.37 -9.21
N VAL A 85 9.07 1.63 -8.49
CA VAL A 85 7.76 1.02 -8.75
C VAL A 85 7.28 1.34 -10.16
N LEU A 86 7.43 2.59 -10.62
CA LEU A 86 7.02 3.02 -11.96
C LEU A 86 7.92 2.46 -13.08
N ALA A 87 9.19 2.19 -12.79
CA ALA A 87 10.13 1.58 -13.74
C ALA A 87 9.85 0.08 -13.93
N ASP A 88 9.37 -0.61 -12.90
CA ASP A 88 8.96 -2.01 -13.00
C ASP A 88 7.56 -2.14 -13.64
N ARG A 89 7.57 -2.31 -14.97
CA ARG A 89 6.36 -2.52 -15.77
C ARG A 89 5.52 -3.71 -15.29
N ARG A 90 6.13 -4.78 -14.78
CA ARG A 90 5.38 -5.96 -14.31
C ARG A 90 4.64 -5.63 -13.02
N CYS A 91 5.33 -4.97 -12.08
CA CYS A 91 4.72 -4.49 -10.84
C CYS A 91 3.55 -3.54 -11.14
N LEU A 92 3.76 -2.55 -12.02
CA LEU A 92 2.70 -1.64 -12.44
C LEU A 92 1.52 -2.35 -13.10
N LEU A 93 1.75 -3.27 -14.02
CA LEU A 93 0.67 -3.99 -14.69
C LEU A 93 -0.16 -4.81 -13.71
N VAL A 94 0.49 -5.47 -12.74
CA VAL A 94 -0.22 -6.21 -11.69
C VAL A 94 -1.04 -5.27 -10.80
N LEU A 95 -0.47 -4.14 -10.38
CA LEU A 95 -1.20 -3.15 -9.58
C LEU A 95 -2.39 -2.56 -10.35
N ALA A 96 -2.19 -2.21 -11.61
CA ALA A 96 -3.23 -1.67 -12.48
C ALA A 96 -4.35 -2.69 -12.74
N ALA A 97 -4.01 -3.96 -13.01
CA ALA A 97 -5.00 -5.02 -13.22
C ALA A 97 -5.83 -5.27 -11.96
N VAL A 98 -5.20 -5.36 -10.79
CA VAL A 98 -5.92 -5.57 -9.51
C VAL A 98 -6.78 -4.36 -9.17
N ALA A 99 -6.29 -3.14 -9.42
CA ALA A 99 -7.08 -1.93 -9.27
C ALA A 99 -8.29 -1.91 -10.20
N ALA A 100 -8.11 -2.23 -11.49
CA ALA A 100 -9.21 -2.29 -12.47
C ALA A 100 -10.29 -3.29 -12.07
N VAL A 101 -9.92 -4.49 -11.65
CA VAL A 101 -10.88 -5.50 -11.15
C VAL A 101 -11.65 -5.00 -9.93
N SER A 102 -10.99 -4.27 -9.03
CA SER A 102 -11.64 -3.70 -7.85
C SER A 102 -12.60 -2.56 -8.22
N LEU A 103 -12.21 -1.69 -9.14
CA LEU A 103 -13.04 -0.58 -9.63
C LEU A 103 -14.27 -1.08 -10.40
N LEU A 104 -14.14 -2.17 -11.17
CA LEU A 104 -15.27 -2.82 -11.83
C LEU A 104 -16.31 -3.36 -10.84
N ARG A 105 -15.88 -3.71 -9.61
CA ARG A 105 -16.77 -4.17 -8.53
C ARG A 105 -17.34 -3.02 -7.68
N HIS A 106 -16.74 -1.84 -7.73
CA HIS A 106 -17.12 -0.69 -6.92
C HIS A 106 -17.11 0.63 -7.75
N PRO A 107 -18.09 0.83 -8.65
CA PRO A 107 -18.12 1.97 -9.57
C PRO A 107 -18.22 3.34 -8.86
N SER A 108 -18.80 3.38 -7.66
CA SER A 108 -18.85 4.59 -6.81
C SER A 108 -17.45 5.05 -6.36
N LEU A 109 -16.52 4.12 -6.13
CA LEU A 109 -15.12 4.44 -5.81
C LEU A 109 -14.36 4.96 -7.03
N ALA A 110 -14.66 4.45 -8.23
CA ALA A 110 -14.13 4.97 -9.49
C ALA A 110 -14.55 6.43 -9.71
N VAL A 111 -15.83 6.76 -9.50
CA VAL A 111 -16.32 8.15 -9.63
C VAL A 111 -15.67 9.07 -8.59
N ARG A 112 -15.52 8.62 -7.34
CA ARG A 112 -14.83 9.39 -6.29
C ARG A 112 -13.36 9.63 -6.62
N PHE A 113 -12.67 8.63 -7.17
CA PHE A 113 -11.28 8.73 -7.63
C PHE A 113 -11.12 9.73 -8.77
N VAL A 114 -11.97 9.63 -9.80
CA VAL A 114 -11.97 10.56 -10.93
C VAL A 114 -12.20 12.00 -10.46
N ARG A 115 -13.14 12.21 -9.53
CA ARG A 115 -13.47 13.55 -9.03
C ARG A 115 -12.40 14.16 -8.11
N THR A 116 -11.63 13.36 -7.36
CA THR A 116 -10.74 13.88 -6.30
C THR A 116 -9.24 13.69 -6.53
N ARG A 117 -8.81 12.68 -7.31
CA ARG A 117 -7.39 12.30 -7.41
C ARG A 117 -6.89 11.93 -8.82
N ALA A 118 -7.74 11.94 -9.85
CA ALA A 118 -7.28 11.65 -11.21
C ALA A 118 -6.21 12.65 -11.69
N ARG A 119 -6.36 13.96 -11.47
CA ARG A 119 -5.45 14.98 -12.00
C ARG A 119 -3.96 14.81 -11.59
N PRO A 120 -3.62 14.61 -10.31
CA PRO A 120 -2.21 14.43 -9.91
C PRO A 120 -1.63 13.08 -10.37
N TRP A 121 -2.44 12.02 -10.34
CA TRP A 121 -2.01 10.68 -10.76
C TRP A 121 -1.86 10.55 -12.27
N THR A 122 -2.76 11.13 -13.07
CA THR A 122 -2.62 11.18 -14.52
C THR A 122 -1.42 12.02 -14.91
N ARG A 123 -1.14 13.17 -14.26
CA ARG A 123 0.09 13.93 -14.54
C ARG A 123 1.38 13.15 -14.22
N ARG A 124 1.41 12.41 -13.11
CA ARG A 124 2.56 11.57 -12.72
C ARG A 124 2.73 10.36 -13.65
N LEU A 125 1.64 9.72 -14.08
CA LEU A 125 1.67 8.61 -15.03
C LEU A 125 1.96 9.04 -16.48
N LEU A 126 1.49 10.23 -16.88
CA LEU A 126 1.73 10.82 -18.21
C LEU A 126 3.10 11.52 -18.30
N GLY A 127 3.93 11.47 -17.26
CA GLY A 127 5.27 12.06 -17.27
C GLY A 127 5.29 13.59 -17.47
N VAL A 128 4.19 14.30 -17.18
CA VAL A 128 4.12 15.74 -17.37
C VAL A 128 4.93 16.41 -16.26
N LYS A 129 6.18 16.76 -16.58
CA LYS A 129 7.02 17.63 -15.73
C LYS A 129 6.22 18.91 -15.40
N PRO A 130 6.18 19.35 -14.12
CA PRO A 130 5.65 20.66 -13.82
C PRO A 130 6.49 21.71 -14.55
N ARG A 131 5.82 22.56 -15.34
CA ARG A 131 6.42 23.78 -15.88
C ARG A 131 6.56 24.73 -14.70
N VAL A 132 7.77 24.87 -14.18
CA VAL A 132 8.11 25.92 -13.21
C VAL A 132 8.09 27.23 -14.00
N LEU A 133 7.21 28.15 -13.58
CA LEU A 133 7.28 29.58 -13.89
C LEU A 133 8.14 30.24 -12.81
#